data_AF-A0A358HN44-F1
#
_entry.id   AF-A0A358HN44-F1
#
_cell.length_a   1.000
_cell.length_b   1.000
_cell.length_c   1.000
_cell.angle_alpha   90.00
_cell.angle_beta   90.00
_cell.angle_gamma   90.00
#
_symmetry.space_group_name_H-M   'P 1'
#
loop_
_entity.id
_entity.type
_entity.pdbx_description
1 polymer ?
#
loop_
_entity_poly.entity_id
_entity_poly.type
_entity_poly.pdbx_seq_one_letter_code
_entity_poly.pdbx_strand_id
1 'polypeptide(L)'
;LLTAIANWTGRPAISGPMLMGLTFTWILGRVVIGFGESLPVALVILGAIGYFVFLIALGLRELMAARNFKNLRVLAVIGVIALFDGLFTAACLDALALDAVMLYQTAILTIILLISLIGGRVIPAFTRNWMQRDNIDALMPTMFDRFDMLCLASVAISIVAGIIDPAGMAFGSALLLAAALHGVRLIRWRGIHSWREPIVAMLHLGYFWVPVGLALLGASVIWPNAITSRDALHGLTGGAIACMIIAIAGRAALGHTGREVRAGVLLNAAFALIWVSTVFRVVAGQSDGHYVTLLAIATLMWIGGWLAFLIGYGPVLIGPSQKKTRGIPVR
;
A
#
# COMPACT_ATOMS: atom_id res chain seq x y z
N LEU A 1 -7.77 7.61 0.52
CA LEU A 1 -7.58 8.71 1.49
C LEU A 1 -8.79 9.63 1.58
N LEU A 2 -9.22 10.27 0.49
CA LEU A 2 -10.31 11.27 0.53
C LEU A 2 -11.63 10.73 1.08
N THR A 3 -11.95 9.46 0.82
CA THR A 3 -13.08 8.75 1.44
C THR A 3 -12.93 8.58 2.95
N ALA A 4 -11.74 8.27 3.43
CA ALA A 4 -11.45 8.15 4.86
C ALA A 4 -11.47 9.52 5.55
N ILE A 5 -10.95 10.56 4.91
CA ILE A 5 -10.99 11.93 5.43
C ILE A 5 -12.45 12.36 5.64
N ALA A 6 -13.35 12.13 4.69
CA ALA A 6 -14.77 12.43 4.85
C ALA A 6 -15.36 11.75 6.09
N ASN A 7 -15.04 10.47 6.33
CA ASN A 7 -15.49 9.74 7.52
C ASN A 7 -14.88 10.30 8.82
N TRP A 8 -13.63 10.76 8.80
CA TRP A 8 -12.97 11.31 9.98
C TRP A 8 -13.44 12.72 10.34
N THR A 9 -13.85 13.50 9.34
CA THR A 9 -14.23 14.90 9.50
C THR A 9 -15.74 15.11 9.58
N GLY A 10 -16.53 14.12 9.16
CA GLY A 10 -17.98 14.25 8.99
C GLY A 10 -18.37 15.18 7.82
N ARG A 11 -17.39 15.68 7.06
CA ARG A 11 -17.62 16.58 5.93
C ARG A 11 -18.05 15.78 4.68
N PRO A 12 -18.77 16.42 3.73
CA PRO A 12 -19.10 15.77 2.47
C PRO A 12 -17.85 15.24 1.77
N ALA A 13 -17.95 14.05 1.17
CA ALA A 13 -16.86 13.48 0.40
C ALA A 13 -16.55 14.37 -0.82
N ILE A 14 -15.26 14.63 -1.06
CA ILE A 14 -14.81 15.35 -2.26
C ILE A 14 -15.21 14.55 -3.50
N SER A 15 -15.88 15.22 -4.44
CA SER A 15 -16.42 14.63 -5.67
C SER A 15 -16.35 15.63 -6.82
N GLY A 16 -16.67 15.16 -8.04
CA GLY A 16 -16.78 16.00 -9.23
C GLY A 16 -15.45 16.64 -9.66
N PRO A 17 -15.42 17.94 -10.01
CA PRO A 17 -14.27 18.60 -10.63
C PRO A 17 -12.97 18.49 -9.84
N MET A 18 -13.01 18.56 -8.51
CA MET A 18 -11.80 18.44 -7.68
C MET A 18 -11.18 17.05 -7.78
N LEU A 19 -12.01 16.00 -7.80
CA LEU A 19 -11.53 14.63 -7.96
C LEU A 19 -11.06 14.38 -9.39
N MET A 20 -11.73 14.94 -10.39
CA MET A 20 -11.29 14.87 -11.80
C MET A 20 -9.93 15.54 -11.99
N GLY A 21 -9.71 16.71 -11.39
CA GLY A 21 -8.42 17.39 -11.42
C GLY A 21 -7.31 16.56 -10.78
N LEU A 22 -7.59 15.88 -9.66
CA LEU A 22 -6.62 15.00 -9.02
C LEU A 22 -6.29 13.76 -9.87
N THR A 23 -7.29 13.18 -10.54
CA THR A 23 -7.06 12.08 -11.50
C THR A 23 -6.26 12.58 -12.70
N PHE A 24 -6.56 13.78 -13.19
CA PHE A 24 -5.84 14.39 -14.31
C PHE A 24 -4.36 14.65 -13.98
N THR A 25 -4.04 15.17 -12.79
CA THR A 25 -2.64 15.36 -12.39
C THR A 25 -1.89 14.03 -12.28
N TRP A 26 -2.56 12.96 -11.84
CA TRP A 26 -1.98 11.61 -11.87
C TRP A 26 -1.70 11.12 -13.29
N ILE A 27 -2.67 11.24 -14.22
CA ILE A 27 -2.48 10.84 -15.62
C ILE A 27 -1.35 11.64 -16.27
N LEU A 28 -1.37 12.97 -16.08
CA LEU A 28 -0.36 13.87 -16.61
C LEU A 28 1.03 13.51 -16.07
N GLY A 29 1.15 13.21 -14.77
CA GLY A 29 2.40 12.73 -14.18
C GLY A 29 2.93 11.45 -14.84
N ARG A 30 2.05 10.50 -15.18
CA ARG A 30 2.45 9.27 -15.92
C ARG A 30 2.99 9.57 -17.32
N VAL A 31 2.32 10.47 -18.05
CA VAL A 31 2.78 10.90 -19.38
C VAL A 31 4.12 11.59 -19.26
N VAL A 32 4.23 12.57 -18.35
CA VAL A 32 5.45 13.35 -18.15
C VAL A 32 6.64 12.47 -17.76
N ILE A 33 6.47 11.53 -16.82
CA ILE A 33 7.55 10.59 -16.46
C ILE A 33 7.90 9.67 -17.63
N GLY A 34 6.89 9.20 -18.39
CA GLY A 34 7.12 8.32 -19.55
C GLY A 34 7.92 8.97 -20.69
N PHE A 35 7.88 10.29 -20.80
CA PHE A 35 8.68 11.08 -21.76
C PHE A 35 9.78 11.90 -21.06
N GLY A 36 10.20 11.50 -19.85
CA GLY A 36 11.06 12.32 -18.99
C GLY A 36 12.38 12.75 -19.65
N GLU A 37 13.00 11.90 -20.45
CA GLU A 37 14.25 12.20 -21.17
C GLU A 37 14.10 13.29 -22.25
N SER A 38 12.87 13.51 -22.75
CA SER A 38 12.58 14.49 -23.81
C SER A 38 11.98 15.80 -23.30
N LEU A 39 11.83 15.95 -21.98
CA LEU A 39 11.17 17.09 -21.36
C LEU A 39 12.11 17.87 -20.44
N PRO A 40 11.84 19.17 -20.19
CA PRO A 40 12.62 19.93 -19.23
C PRO A 40 12.54 19.31 -17.83
N VAL A 41 13.67 19.22 -17.13
CA VAL A 41 13.80 18.63 -15.78
C VAL A 41 12.72 19.14 -14.81
N ALA A 42 12.49 20.46 -14.80
CA ALA A 42 11.47 21.07 -13.94
C ALA A 42 10.06 20.52 -14.21
N LEU A 43 9.71 20.29 -15.48
CA LEU A 43 8.41 19.73 -15.85
C LEU A 43 8.27 18.29 -15.36
N VAL A 44 9.34 17.49 -15.47
CA VAL A 44 9.35 16.10 -15.01
C VAL A 44 9.17 16.00 -13.50
N ILE A 45 9.89 16.82 -12.73
CA ILE A 45 9.76 16.89 -11.28
C ILE A 45 8.35 17.35 -10.88
N LEU A 46 7.80 18.38 -11.54
CA LEU A 46 6.43 18.84 -11.29
C LEU A 46 5.39 17.75 -11.61
N GLY A 47 5.60 16.98 -12.68
CA GLY A 47 4.77 15.85 -13.05
C GLY A 47 4.79 14.73 -11.99
N ALA A 48 5.95 14.42 -11.43
CA ALA A 48 6.10 13.42 -10.37
C ALA A 48 5.35 13.83 -9.09
N ILE A 49 5.55 15.06 -8.61
CA ILE A 49 4.99 15.50 -7.32
C ILE A 49 3.57 16.06 -7.41
N GLY A 50 3.09 16.43 -8.60
CA GLY A 50 1.85 17.19 -8.79
C GLY A 50 0.61 16.52 -8.22
N TYR A 51 0.49 15.19 -8.36
CA TYR A 51 -0.58 14.41 -7.72
C TYR A 51 -0.55 14.54 -6.19
N PHE A 52 0.64 14.36 -5.59
CA PHE A 52 0.80 14.40 -4.15
C PHE A 52 0.54 15.78 -3.58
N VAL A 53 1.09 16.83 -4.21
CA VAL A 53 0.86 18.23 -3.80
C VAL A 53 -0.62 18.55 -3.80
N PHE A 54 -1.34 18.17 -4.87
CA PHE A 54 -2.78 18.42 -4.94
C PHE A 54 -3.57 17.60 -3.91
N LEU A 55 -3.23 16.33 -3.72
CA LEU A 55 -3.84 15.47 -2.69
C LEU A 55 -3.65 16.05 -1.28
N ILE A 56 -2.43 16.52 -0.97
CA ILE A 56 -2.09 17.12 0.32
C ILE A 56 -2.87 18.41 0.52
N ALA A 57 -2.95 19.28 -0.49
CA ALA A 57 -3.70 20.53 -0.41
C ALA A 57 -5.19 20.28 -0.12
N LEU A 58 -5.82 19.34 -0.83
CA LEU A 58 -7.22 18.94 -0.58
C LEU A 58 -7.40 18.34 0.82
N GLY A 59 -6.53 17.42 1.22
CA GLY A 59 -6.60 16.79 2.54
C GLY A 59 -6.42 17.80 3.67
N LEU A 60 -5.47 18.72 3.52
CA LEU A 60 -5.17 19.75 4.51
C LEU A 60 -6.35 20.69 4.68
N ARG A 61 -6.97 21.12 3.57
CA ARG A 61 -8.21 21.92 3.59
C ARG A 61 -9.30 21.25 4.42
N GLU A 62 -9.60 19.97 4.14
CA GLU A 62 -10.68 19.26 4.84
C GLU A 62 -10.36 18.99 6.31
N LEU A 63 -9.11 18.62 6.63
CA LEU A 63 -8.71 18.33 8.01
C LEU A 63 -8.64 19.60 8.87
N MET A 64 -8.12 20.71 8.34
CA MET A 64 -8.09 22.00 9.06
C MET A 64 -9.50 22.54 9.27
N ALA A 65 -10.34 22.50 8.24
CA ALA A 65 -11.73 22.97 8.34
C ALA A 65 -12.55 22.17 9.38
N ALA A 66 -12.20 20.91 9.62
CA ALA A 66 -12.81 20.07 10.65
C ALA A 66 -12.04 20.05 11.98
N ARG A 67 -10.95 20.82 12.11
CA ARG A 67 -10.02 20.80 13.27
C ARG A 67 -9.54 19.39 13.64
N ASN A 68 -9.43 18.48 12.67
CA ASN A 68 -9.00 17.11 12.88
C ASN A 68 -7.47 16.98 12.75
N PHE A 69 -6.76 17.61 13.70
CA PHE A 69 -5.29 17.68 13.70
C PHE A 69 -4.62 16.32 13.91
N LYS A 70 -5.31 15.38 14.59
CA LYS A 70 -4.80 14.02 14.84
C LYS A 70 -4.47 13.29 13.53
N ASN A 71 -5.27 13.50 12.50
CA ASN A 71 -5.11 12.82 11.21
C ASN A 71 -4.15 13.53 10.24
N LEU A 72 -3.61 14.71 10.59
CA LEU A 72 -2.56 15.37 9.80
C LEU A 72 -1.30 14.52 9.67
N ARG A 73 -1.06 13.60 10.62
CA ARG A 73 0.05 12.64 10.57
C ARG A 73 0.04 11.80 9.28
N VAL A 74 -1.15 11.45 8.77
CA VAL A 74 -1.27 10.71 7.50
C VAL A 74 -0.82 11.57 6.32
N LEU A 75 -1.16 12.86 6.31
CA LEU A 75 -0.68 13.79 5.29
C LEU A 75 0.82 14.04 5.39
N ALA A 76 1.37 14.12 6.61
CA ALA A 76 2.81 14.26 6.81
C ALA A 76 3.58 13.09 6.18
N VAL A 77 3.13 11.85 6.40
CA VAL A 77 3.73 10.66 5.77
C VAL A 77 3.62 10.71 4.24
N ILE A 78 2.50 11.19 3.69
CA ILE A 78 2.34 11.39 2.24
C ILE A 78 3.27 12.50 1.72
N GLY A 79 3.49 13.56 2.49
CA GLY A 79 4.46 14.60 2.17
C GLY A 79 5.89 14.06 2.11
N VAL A 80 6.26 13.14 3.00
CA VAL A 80 7.55 12.44 2.93
C VAL A 80 7.64 11.60 1.65
N ILE A 81 6.59 10.85 1.29
CA ILE A 81 6.57 10.10 0.02
C ILE A 81 6.76 11.05 -1.17
N ALA A 82 6.06 12.17 -1.20
CA ALA A 82 6.15 13.18 -2.27
C ALA A 82 7.56 13.78 -2.37
N LEU A 83 8.20 14.05 -1.23
CA LEU A 83 9.56 14.55 -1.17
C LEU A 83 10.53 13.53 -1.79
N PHE A 84 10.48 12.27 -1.37
CA PHE A 84 11.38 11.25 -1.89
C PHE A 84 11.12 10.91 -3.36
N ASP A 85 9.88 10.98 -3.83
CA ASP A 85 9.53 10.80 -5.24
C ASP A 85 10.11 11.93 -6.12
N GLY A 86 10.03 13.19 -5.64
CA GLY A 86 10.64 14.34 -6.30
C GLY A 86 12.18 14.29 -6.30
N LEU A 87 12.79 13.94 -5.16
CA LEU A 87 14.24 13.76 -5.06
C LEU A 87 14.73 12.61 -5.94
N PHE A 88 14.02 11.49 -5.96
CA PHE A 88 14.33 10.35 -6.82
C PHE A 88 14.28 10.76 -8.30
N THR A 89 13.23 11.47 -8.69
CA THR A 89 13.09 11.98 -10.07
C THR A 89 14.23 12.94 -10.42
N ALA A 90 14.59 13.85 -9.53
CA ALA A 90 15.71 14.77 -9.73
C ALA A 90 17.07 14.05 -9.82
N ALA A 91 17.29 13.00 -9.01
CA ALA A 91 18.50 12.19 -9.05
C ALA A 91 18.62 11.39 -10.36
N CYS A 92 17.52 10.78 -10.84
CA CYS A 92 17.49 10.05 -12.11
C CYS A 92 17.70 10.94 -13.34
N LEU A 93 17.51 12.26 -13.21
CA LEU A 93 17.73 13.25 -14.26
C LEU A 93 19.06 14.00 -14.09
N ASP A 94 19.96 13.50 -13.24
CA ASP A 94 21.26 14.10 -12.92
C ASP A 94 21.18 15.56 -12.40
N ALA A 95 20.01 15.99 -11.92
CA ALA A 95 19.81 17.33 -11.38
C ALA A 95 20.29 17.44 -9.92
N LEU A 96 20.40 16.32 -9.22
CA LEU A 96 20.94 16.21 -7.87
C LEU A 96 21.85 14.98 -7.77
N ALA A 97 23.05 15.15 -7.20
CA ALA A 97 23.99 14.05 -6.94
C ALA A 97 23.59 13.26 -5.67
N LEU A 98 22.46 12.55 -5.75
CA LEU A 98 21.95 11.69 -4.68
C LEU A 98 21.82 10.25 -5.18
N ASP A 99 21.97 9.27 -4.29
CA ASP A 99 21.76 7.88 -4.64
C ASP A 99 20.26 7.59 -4.86
N ALA A 100 19.90 7.33 -6.12
CA ALA A 100 18.55 6.95 -6.52
C ALA A 100 18.06 5.67 -5.80
N VAL A 101 18.97 4.74 -5.48
CA VAL A 101 18.63 3.49 -4.78
C VAL A 101 18.13 3.76 -3.37
N MET A 102 18.90 4.51 -2.59
CA MET A 102 18.48 4.96 -1.26
C MET A 102 17.14 5.70 -1.30
N LEU A 103 16.91 6.53 -2.32
CA LEU A 103 15.69 7.36 -2.43
C LEU A 103 14.43 6.53 -2.65
N TYR A 104 14.42 5.61 -3.63
CA TYR A 104 13.23 4.79 -3.87
C TYR A 104 13.00 3.78 -2.73
N GLN A 105 14.06 3.24 -2.12
CA GLN A 105 13.92 2.32 -0.97
C GLN A 105 13.26 3.04 0.21
N THR A 106 13.69 4.27 0.48
CA THR A 106 13.11 5.11 1.52
C THR A 106 11.65 5.44 1.24
N ALA A 107 11.30 5.78 -0.02
CA ALA A 107 9.90 6.00 -0.41
C ALA A 107 9.04 4.75 -0.19
N ILE A 108 9.52 3.57 -0.60
CA ILE A 108 8.82 2.29 -0.42
C ILE A 108 8.63 1.99 1.07
N LEU A 109 9.67 2.10 1.89
CA LEU A 109 9.56 1.88 3.34
C LEU A 109 8.60 2.87 4.01
N THR A 110 8.54 4.11 3.51
CA THR A 110 7.55 5.10 3.98
C THR A 110 6.12 4.69 3.64
N ILE A 111 5.88 4.10 2.47
CA ILE A 111 4.58 3.49 2.13
C ILE A 111 4.29 2.29 3.06
N ILE A 112 5.28 1.47 3.38
CA ILE A 112 5.13 0.34 4.33
C ILE A 112 4.81 0.84 5.74
N LEU A 113 5.40 1.95 6.17
CA LEU A 113 5.05 2.63 7.42
C LEU A 113 3.57 3.08 7.40
N LEU A 114 3.11 3.64 6.27
CA LEU A 114 1.71 4.05 6.10
C LEU A 114 0.75 2.85 6.15
N ILE A 115 1.06 1.77 5.42
CA ILE A 115 0.31 0.50 5.46
C ILE A 115 0.27 -0.03 6.90
N SER A 116 1.38 0.02 7.61
CA SER A 116 1.49 -0.43 9.00
C SER A 116 0.70 0.42 9.99
N LEU A 117 0.62 1.72 9.76
CA LEU A 117 -0.13 2.66 10.60
C LEU A 117 -1.65 2.48 10.41
N ILE A 118 -2.10 2.37 9.16
CA ILE A 118 -3.53 2.26 8.84
C ILE A 118 -4.00 0.82 9.07
N GLY A 119 -3.26 -0.16 8.54
CA GLY A 119 -3.56 -1.58 8.67
C GLY A 119 -3.64 -2.03 10.12
N GLY A 120 -2.78 -1.48 10.99
CA GLY A 120 -2.81 -1.72 12.43
C GLY A 120 -4.12 -1.44 13.16
N ARG A 121 -4.99 -0.63 12.56
CA ARG A 121 -6.33 -0.35 13.11
C ARG A 121 -7.39 -1.07 12.30
N VAL A 122 -7.26 -1.04 10.98
CA VAL A 122 -8.28 -1.55 10.05
C VAL A 122 -8.37 -3.07 10.07
N ILE A 123 -7.23 -3.77 10.03
CA ILE A 123 -7.17 -5.23 9.93
C ILE A 123 -7.72 -5.91 11.19
N PRO A 124 -7.26 -5.58 12.43
CA PRO A 124 -7.84 -6.19 13.62
C PRO A 124 -9.30 -5.77 13.85
N ALA A 125 -9.71 -4.56 13.47
CA ALA A 125 -11.11 -4.14 13.56
C ALA A 125 -12.03 -4.98 12.64
N PHE A 126 -11.64 -5.18 11.38
CA PHE A 126 -12.43 -6.02 10.48
C PHE A 126 -12.42 -7.49 10.89
N THR A 127 -11.31 -7.97 11.43
CA THR A 127 -11.23 -9.34 11.97
C THR A 127 -12.15 -9.51 13.18
N ARG A 128 -12.16 -8.55 14.11
CA ARG A 128 -13.08 -8.53 15.25
C ARG A 128 -14.53 -8.52 14.79
N ASN A 129 -14.88 -7.62 13.88
CA ASN A 129 -16.24 -7.51 13.37
C ASN A 129 -16.71 -8.80 12.68
N TRP A 130 -15.82 -9.45 11.92
CA TRP A 130 -16.09 -10.76 11.33
C TRP A 130 -16.32 -11.83 12.40
N MET A 131 -15.40 -11.97 13.37
CA MET A 131 -15.52 -12.97 14.44
C MET A 131 -16.78 -12.79 15.29
N GLN A 132 -17.17 -11.54 15.57
CA GLN A 132 -18.40 -11.23 16.28
C GLN A 132 -19.65 -11.54 15.44
N ARG A 133 -19.65 -11.20 14.14
CA ARG A 133 -20.75 -11.50 13.23
C ARG A 133 -20.99 -13.00 13.09
N ASP A 134 -19.92 -13.77 13.00
CA ASP A 134 -19.96 -15.23 12.76
C ASP A 134 -19.93 -16.05 14.07
N ASN A 135 -20.02 -15.39 15.23
CA ASN A 135 -19.97 -16.00 16.57
C ASN A 135 -18.80 -16.98 16.77
N ILE A 136 -17.62 -16.61 16.27
CA ILE A 136 -16.41 -17.43 16.41
C ILE A 136 -15.95 -17.39 17.87
N ASP A 137 -16.01 -18.55 18.54
CA ASP A 137 -15.54 -18.72 19.92
C ASP A 137 -14.02 -18.88 19.96
N ALA A 138 -13.31 -17.75 19.96
CA ALA A 138 -11.86 -17.68 20.08
C ALA A 138 -11.43 -16.34 20.68
N LEU A 139 -10.17 -16.24 21.11
CA LEU A 139 -9.62 -14.98 21.60
C LEU A 139 -9.71 -13.89 20.51
N MET A 140 -10.35 -12.78 20.85
CA MET A 140 -10.51 -11.64 19.96
C MET A 140 -9.15 -11.01 19.58
N PRO A 141 -9.04 -10.43 18.38
CA PRO A 141 -7.82 -9.77 17.95
C PRO A 141 -7.48 -8.59 18.85
N THR A 142 -6.19 -8.40 19.09
CA THR A 142 -5.71 -7.26 19.86
C THR A 142 -5.83 -5.98 19.01
N MET A 143 -6.50 -4.97 19.58
CA MET A 143 -6.59 -3.65 18.97
C MET A 143 -5.28 -2.88 19.16
N PHE A 144 -5.10 -1.80 18.38
CA PHE A 144 -3.88 -1.00 18.36
C PHE A 144 -3.43 -0.56 19.77
N ASP A 145 -2.20 -0.94 20.16
CA ASP A 145 -1.64 -0.68 21.48
C ASP A 145 -0.16 -0.17 21.44
N ARG A 146 0.56 -0.29 22.57
CA ARG A 146 1.97 0.14 22.67
C ARG A 146 2.91 -0.73 21.83
N PHE A 147 2.62 -2.01 21.64
CA PHE A 147 3.41 -2.88 20.79
C PHE A 147 3.24 -2.50 19.32
N ASP A 148 2.04 -2.07 18.91
CA ASP A 148 1.84 -1.49 17.58
C ASP A 148 2.70 -0.23 17.36
N MET A 149 2.87 0.60 18.38
CA MET A 149 3.78 1.76 18.32
C MET A 149 5.23 1.34 18.16
N LEU A 150 5.67 0.27 18.84
CA LEU A 150 7.01 -0.30 18.66
C LEU A 150 7.23 -0.83 17.24
N CYS A 151 6.23 -1.48 16.65
CA CYS A 151 6.29 -1.93 15.25
C CYS A 151 6.49 -0.74 14.31
N LEU A 152 5.71 0.33 14.46
CA LEU A 152 5.87 1.55 13.64
C LEU A 152 7.24 2.22 13.84
N ALA A 153 7.72 2.29 15.09
CA ALA A 153 9.03 2.82 15.41
C ALA A 153 10.14 2.02 14.73
N SER A 154 10.03 0.67 14.69
CA SER A 154 11.04 -0.18 14.04
C SER A 154 11.18 0.10 12.54
N VAL A 155 10.07 0.34 11.82
CA VAL A 155 10.11 0.74 10.40
C VAL A 155 10.68 2.14 10.24
N ALA A 156 10.31 3.09 11.11
CA ALA A 156 10.86 4.45 11.07
C ALA A 156 12.38 4.47 11.33
N ILE A 157 12.86 3.68 12.29
CA ILE A 157 14.29 3.50 12.57
C ILE A 157 14.98 2.87 11.35
N SER A 158 14.38 1.87 10.71
CA SER A 158 14.92 1.27 9.49
C SER A 158 15.06 2.28 8.36
N ILE A 159 14.08 3.18 8.19
CA ILE A 159 14.16 4.29 7.22
C ILE A 159 15.36 5.20 7.53
N VAL A 160 15.51 5.65 8.78
CA VAL A 160 16.63 6.52 9.17
C VAL A 160 17.97 5.81 8.98
N ALA A 161 18.08 4.54 9.37
CA ALA A 161 19.28 3.75 9.18
C ALA A 161 19.65 3.61 7.69
N GLY A 162 18.66 3.34 6.82
CA GLY A 162 18.87 3.23 5.38
C GLY A 162 19.24 4.55 4.68
N ILE A 163 18.81 5.70 5.24
CA ILE A 163 19.25 7.02 4.74
C ILE A 163 20.71 7.30 5.10
N ILE A 164 21.14 6.90 6.31
CA ILE A 164 22.49 7.16 6.81
C ILE A 164 23.50 6.20 6.18
N ASP A 165 23.18 4.91 6.15
CA ASP A 165 24.06 3.85 5.66
C ASP A 165 23.23 2.75 4.97
N PRO A 166 22.89 2.93 3.67
CA PRO A 166 22.03 2.01 2.93
C PRO A 166 22.63 0.61 2.73
N ALA A 167 23.95 0.47 2.86
CA ALA A 167 24.65 -0.82 2.79
C ALA A 167 25.03 -1.36 4.18
N GLY A 168 24.70 -0.63 5.25
CA GLY A 168 25.14 -0.90 6.60
C GLY A 168 24.45 -2.07 7.27
N MET A 169 25.20 -2.79 8.12
CA MET A 169 24.64 -3.80 9.01
C MET A 169 23.53 -3.24 9.91
N ALA A 170 23.60 -1.97 10.30
CA ALA A 170 22.57 -1.32 11.09
C ALA A 170 21.20 -1.28 10.37
N PHE A 171 21.20 -0.96 9.08
CA PHE A 171 19.99 -0.95 8.26
C PHE A 171 19.40 -2.36 8.11
N GLY A 172 20.23 -3.33 7.71
CA GLY A 172 19.81 -4.72 7.57
C GLY A 172 19.25 -5.30 8.88
N SER A 173 19.93 -5.05 10.00
CA SER A 173 19.49 -5.53 11.33
C SER A 173 18.19 -4.88 11.79
N ALA A 174 18.02 -3.57 11.54
CA ALA A 174 16.78 -2.85 11.85
C ALA A 174 15.58 -3.42 11.05
N LEU A 175 15.79 -3.74 9.77
CA LEU A 175 14.78 -4.37 8.92
C LEU A 175 14.39 -5.77 9.42
N LEU A 176 15.36 -6.61 9.82
CA LEU A 176 15.08 -7.94 10.37
C LEU A 176 14.32 -7.86 11.71
N LEU A 177 14.69 -6.91 12.57
CA LEU A 177 13.96 -6.65 13.82
C LEU A 177 12.51 -6.20 13.51
N ALA A 178 12.34 -5.29 12.56
CA ALA A 178 11.02 -4.84 12.13
C ALA A 178 10.20 -6.01 11.58
N ALA A 179 10.80 -6.88 10.77
CA ALA A 179 10.15 -8.09 10.26
C ALA A 179 9.63 -8.99 11.38
N ALA A 180 10.46 -9.28 12.39
CA ALA A 180 10.05 -10.10 13.54
C ALA A 180 8.88 -9.48 14.31
N LEU A 181 8.97 -8.18 14.62
CA LEU A 181 7.91 -7.45 15.32
C LEU A 181 6.59 -7.47 14.54
N HIS A 182 6.65 -7.24 13.22
CA HIS A 182 5.49 -7.28 12.35
C HIS A 182 4.90 -8.68 12.16
N GLY A 183 5.72 -9.73 12.22
CA GLY A 183 5.25 -11.12 12.25
C GLY A 183 4.45 -11.41 13.52
N VAL A 184 4.98 -11.04 14.69
CA VAL A 184 4.26 -11.16 15.97
C VAL A 184 2.96 -10.34 15.94
N ARG A 185 3.01 -9.12 15.39
CA ARG A 185 1.85 -8.25 15.24
C ARG A 185 0.73 -8.90 14.44
N LEU A 186 1.07 -9.54 13.31
CA LEU A 186 0.11 -10.23 12.46
C LEU A 186 -0.59 -11.39 13.21
N ILE A 187 0.17 -12.17 13.99
CA ILE A 187 -0.38 -13.25 14.83
C ILE A 187 -1.41 -12.71 15.83
N ARG A 188 -1.13 -11.55 16.45
CA ARG A 188 -2.01 -10.90 17.43
C ARG A 188 -3.35 -10.44 16.83
N TRP A 189 -3.42 -10.28 15.51
CA TRP A 189 -4.67 -9.95 14.82
C TRP A 189 -5.51 -11.17 14.46
N ARG A 190 -5.08 -12.39 14.83
CA ARG A 190 -5.90 -13.61 14.77
C ARG A 190 -6.52 -13.88 13.38
N GLY A 191 -5.82 -13.48 12.31
CA GLY A 191 -6.28 -13.61 10.92
C GLY A 191 -6.56 -15.03 10.45
N ILE A 192 -6.04 -16.02 11.19
CA ILE A 192 -6.40 -17.42 11.00
C ILE A 192 -7.92 -17.61 11.03
N HIS A 193 -8.69 -16.85 11.82
CA HIS A 193 -10.15 -17.01 11.87
C HIS A 193 -10.91 -16.30 10.73
N SER A 194 -10.24 -15.64 9.79
CA SER A 194 -10.90 -14.84 8.74
C SER A 194 -10.99 -15.50 7.37
N TRP A 195 -10.53 -16.75 7.19
CA TRP A 195 -10.51 -17.42 5.88
C TRP A 195 -11.88 -17.60 5.20
N ARG A 196 -12.98 -17.64 5.98
CA ARG A 196 -14.35 -17.72 5.45
C ARG A 196 -14.87 -16.37 4.94
N GLU A 197 -14.15 -15.28 5.25
CA GLU A 197 -14.46 -13.93 4.78
C GLU A 197 -13.30 -13.42 3.91
N PRO A 198 -13.33 -13.66 2.59
CA PRO A 198 -12.17 -13.47 1.72
C PRO A 198 -11.59 -12.05 1.75
N ILE A 199 -12.43 -11.02 1.86
CA ILE A 199 -11.95 -9.63 1.92
C ILE A 199 -11.08 -9.41 3.17
N VAL A 200 -11.46 -9.99 4.31
CA VAL A 200 -10.66 -9.87 5.55
C VAL A 200 -9.40 -10.73 5.44
N ALA A 201 -9.50 -11.95 4.88
CA ALA A 201 -8.34 -12.80 4.63
C ALA A 201 -7.30 -12.12 3.71
N MET A 202 -7.75 -11.45 2.64
CA MET A 202 -6.89 -10.69 1.73
C MET A 202 -6.09 -9.60 2.44
N LEU A 203 -6.65 -8.96 3.47
CA LEU A 203 -5.93 -7.96 4.25
C LEU A 203 -4.80 -8.59 5.08
N HIS A 204 -5.03 -9.76 5.67
CA HIS A 204 -3.96 -10.50 6.37
C HIS A 204 -2.90 -11.01 5.41
N LEU A 205 -3.30 -11.56 4.26
CA LEU A 205 -2.39 -12.08 3.24
C LEU A 205 -1.58 -10.98 2.54
N GLY A 206 -2.16 -9.79 2.35
CA GLY A 206 -1.43 -8.61 1.89
C GLY A 206 -0.49 -8.08 2.96
N TYR A 207 -0.94 -8.03 4.23
CA TYR A 207 -0.08 -7.60 5.33
C TYR A 207 1.05 -8.58 5.64
N PHE A 208 0.86 -9.88 5.41
CA PHE A 208 1.88 -10.91 5.55
C PHE A 208 3.16 -10.58 4.77
N TRP A 209 3.03 -9.92 3.63
CA TRP A 209 4.17 -9.46 2.86
C TRP A 209 4.94 -8.29 3.50
N VAL A 210 4.40 -7.60 4.50
CA VAL A 210 5.15 -6.59 5.26
C VAL A 210 6.32 -7.23 6.02
N PRO A 211 6.12 -8.16 6.98
CA PRO A 211 7.23 -8.81 7.64
C PRO A 211 8.10 -9.63 6.68
N VAL A 212 7.51 -10.31 5.68
CA VAL A 212 8.31 -11.06 4.70
C VAL A 212 9.18 -10.14 3.85
N GLY A 213 8.64 -9.07 3.27
CA GLY A 213 9.41 -8.13 2.45
C GLY A 213 10.46 -7.36 3.25
N LEU A 214 10.19 -7.03 4.52
CA LEU A 214 11.19 -6.45 5.42
C LEU A 214 12.31 -7.45 5.70
N ALA A 215 11.98 -8.73 5.93
CA ALA A 215 12.96 -9.79 6.13
C ALA A 215 13.82 -10.00 4.87
N LEU A 216 13.20 -10.06 3.69
CA LEU A 216 13.91 -10.20 2.42
C LEU A 216 14.84 -9.01 2.17
N LEU A 217 14.39 -7.78 2.42
CA LEU A 217 15.23 -6.59 2.25
C LEU A 217 16.37 -6.58 3.26
N GLY A 218 16.12 -6.91 4.53
CA GLY A 218 17.16 -7.03 5.54
C GLY A 218 18.19 -8.12 5.19
N ALA A 219 17.71 -9.27 4.71
CA ALA A 219 18.56 -10.35 4.22
C ALA A 219 19.40 -9.92 3.01
N SER A 220 18.86 -9.11 2.09
CA SER A 220 19.63 -8.58 0.95
C SER A 220 20.78 -7.65 1.34
N VAL A 221 20.69 -7.01 2.51
CA VAL A 221 21.74 -6.14 3.06
C VAL A 221 22.79 -6.96 3.79
N ILE A 222 22.38 -7.92 4.63
CA ILE A 222 23.30 -8.73 5.44
C ILE A 222 23.97 -9.84 4.62
N TRP A 223 23.23 -10.45 3.69
CA TRP A 223 23.66 -11.53 2.81
C TRP A 223 23.39 -11.17 1.34
N PRO A 224 24.14 -10.20 0.78
CA PRO A 224 23.90 -9.70 -0.58
C PRO A 224 24.04 -10.77 -1.67
N ASN A 225 24.78 -11.86 -1.40
CA ASN A 225 24.91 -13.00 -2.30
C ASN A 225 23.69 -13.95 -2.30
N ALA A 226 22.81 -13.86 -1.30
CA ALA A 226 21.64 -14.74 -1.19
C ALA A 226 20.42 -14.20 -1.96
N ILE A 227 20.20 -12.88 -1.92
CA ILE A 227 19.11 -12.22 -2.63
C ILE A 227 19.48 -10.76 -2.93
N THR A 228 19.15 -10.29 -4.13
CA THR A 228 19.37 -8.90 -4.50
C THR A 228 18.33 -7.98 -3.81
N SER A 229 18.73 -6.75 -3.48
CA SER A 229 17.79 -5.77 -2.92
C SER A 229 16.63 -5.47 -3.88
N ARG A 230 16.89 -5.50 -5.19
CA ARG A 230 15.88 -5.30 -6.24
C ARG A 230 14.79 -6.38 -6.21
N ASP A 231 15.16 -7.64 -6.04
CA ASP A 231 14.19 -8.74 -5.97
C ASP A 231 13.45 -8.72 -4.63
N ALA A 232 14.17 -8.50 -3.52
CA ALA A 232 13.59 -8.39 -2.18
C ALA A 232 12.48 -7.34 -2.09
N LEU A 233 12.65 -6.19 -2.75
CA LEU A 233 11.67 -5.10 -2.76
C LEU A 233 10.33 -5.49 -3.38
N HIS A 234 10.27 -6.50 -4.25
CA HIS A 234 9.00 -6.96 -4.80
C HIS A 234 8.09 -7.58 -3.74
N GLY A 235 8.66 -8.12 -2.65
CA GLY A 235 7.87 -8.52 -1.49
C GLY A 235 7.13 -7.32 -0.88
N LEU A 236 7.76 -6.15 -0.80
CA LEU A 236 7.12 -4.92 -0.29
C LEU A 236 6.19 -4.27 -1.32
N THR A 237 6.58 -4.20 -2.59
CA THR A 237 5.82 -3.49 -3.63
C THR A 237 4.68 -4.34 -4.22
N GLY A 238 4.98 -5.51 -4.76
CA GLY A 238 3.96 -6.44 -5.26
C GLY A 238 3.18 -7.07 -4.12
N GLY A 239 3.91 -7.62 -3.15
CA GLY A 239 3.30 -8.41 -2.08
C GLY A 239 2.49 -7.57 -1.10
N ALA A 240 3.08 -6.52 -0.52
CA ALA A 240 2.38 -5.72 0.48
C ALA A 240 1.54 -4.62 -0.17
N ILE A 241 2.15 -3.74 -0.98
CA ILE A 241 1.46 -2.56 -1.52
C ILE A 241 0.35 -2.96 -2.50
N ALA A 242 0.62 -3.77 -3.53
CA ALA A 242 -0.38 -4.09 -4.55
C ALA A 242 -1.52 -4.96 -3.99
N CYS A 243 -1.23 -6.00 -3.18
CA CYS A 243 -2.29 -6.79 -2.55
C CYS A 243 -3.17 -5.96 -1.61
N MET A 244 -2.59 -5.04 -0.82
CA MET A 244 -3.38 -4.14 0.03
C MET A 244 -4.24 -3.18 -0.79
N ILE A 245 -3.75 -2.70 -1.93
CA ILE A 245 -4.54 -1.90 -2.87
C ILE A 245 -5.75 -2.70 -3.35
N ILE A 246 -5.58 -3.93 -3.83
CA ILE A 246 -6.69 -4.78 -4.31
C ILE A 246 -7.72 -5.02 -3.20
N ALA A 247 -7.26 -5.42 -2.01
CA ALA A 247 -8.14 -5.75 -0.89
C ALA A 247 -8.98 -4.54 -0.44
N ILE A 248 -8.35 -3.38 -0.26
CA ILE A 248 -9.02 -2.16 0.18
C ILE A 248 -9.89 -1.57 -0.95
N ALA A 249 -9.40 -1.53 -2.18
CA ALA A 249 -10.14 -0.97 -3.31
C ALA A 249 -11.39 -1.80 -3.62
N GLY A 250 -11.28 -3.13 -3.63
CA GLY A 250 -12.44 -4.02 -3.84
C GLY A 250 -13.53 -3.80 -2.78
N ARG A 251 -13.15 -3.81 -1.50
CA ARG A 251 -14.08 -3.52 -0.40
C ARG A 251 -14.71 -2.13 -0.51
N ALA A 252 -13.89 -1.12 -0.77
CA ALA A 252 -14.33 0.27 -0.85
C ALA A 252 -15.28 0.50 -2.03
N ALA A 253 -14.99 -0.11 -3.20
CA ALA A 253 -15.83 -0.01 -4.37
C ALA A 253 -17.23 -0.58 -4.11
N LEU A 254 -17.34 -1.78 -3.51
CA LEU A 254 -18.64 -2.36 -3.15
C LEU A 254 -19.38 -1.49 -2.12
N GLY A 255 -18.72 -1.19 -0.99
CA GLY A 255 -19.37 -0.49 0.12
C GLY A 255 -19.77 0.95 -0.22
N HIS A 256 -18.94 1.69 -0.97
CA HIS A 256 -19.26 3.07 -1.33
C HIS A 256 -20.25 3.19 -2.48
N THR A 257 -20.47 2.13 -3.26
CA THR A 257 -21.52 2.07 -4.28
C THR A 257 -22.80 1.39 -3.78
N GLY A 258 -22.88 1.05 -2.49
CA GLY A 258 -24.09 0.48 -1.87
C GLY A 258 -24.36 -0.97 -2.23
N ARG A 259 -23.36 -1.67 -2.76
CA ARG A 259 -23.42 -3.10 -3.08
C ARG A 259 -23.06 -3.92 -1.85
N GLU A 260 -23.50 -5.18 -1.81
CA GLU A 260 -23.09 -6.12 -0.77
C GLU A 260 -21.56 -6.25 -0.77
N VAL A 261 -20.95 -6.13 0.40
CA VAL A 261 -19.48 -6.18 0.56
C VAL A 261 -19.04 -7.64 0.64
N ARG A 262 -19.11 -8.33 -0.51
CA ARG A 262 -18.76 -9.74 -0.67
C ARG A 262 -17.78 -9.91 -1.83
N ALA A 263 -16.69 -10.65 -1.60
CA ALA A 263 -15.74 -10.95 -2.67
C ALA A 263 -16.34 -11.92 -3.68
N GLY A 264 -16.47 -11.47 -4.94
CA GLY A 264 -16.78 -12.33 -6.08
C GLY A 264 -15.55 -13.06 -6.63
N VAL A 265 -15.78 -13.97 -7.57
CA VAL A 265 -14.74 -14.80 -8.23
C VAL A 265 -13.62 -13.94 -8.82
N LEU A 266 -13.96 -12.84 -9.49
CA LEU A 266 -12.97 -11.96 -10.12
C LEU A 266 -12.08 -11.24 -9.11
N LEU A 267 -12.60 -10.85 -7.93
CA LEU A 267 -11.77 -10.25 -6.88
C LEU A 267 -10.80 -11.29 -6.30
N ASN A 268 -11.30 -12.49 -6.05
CA ASN A 268 -10.48 -13.59 -5.52
C ASN A 268 -9.36 -13.95 -6.51
N ALA A 269 -9.70 -14.08 -7.80
CA ALA A 269 -8.73 -14.33 -8.87
C ALA A 269 -7.70 -13.20 -8.99
N ALA A 270 -8.16 -11.94 -8.98
CA ALA A 270 -7.27 -10.78 -9.04
C ALA A 270 -6.24 -10.79 -7.91
N PHE A 271 -6.70 -10.98 -6.67
CA PHE A 271 -5.82 -11.02 -5.50
C PHE A 271 -4.85 -12.21 -5.58
N ALA A 272 -5.33 -13.41 -5.87
CA ALA A 272 -4.51 -14.62 -5.95
C ALA A 272 -3.41 -14.48 -7.02
N LEU A 273 -3.75 -13.97 -8.20
CA LEU A 273 -2.80 -13.75 -9.29
C LEU A 273 -1.70 -12.76 -8.90
N ILE A 274 -2.03 -11.62 -8.27
CA ILE A 274 -1.01 -10.66 -7.79
C ILE A 274 -0.14 -11.26 -6.68
N TRP A 275 -0.76 -11.99 -5.75
CA TRP A 275 -0.04 -12.61 -4.64
C TRP A 275 0.98 -13.64 -5.15
N VAL A 276 0.57 -14.52 -6.07
CA VAL A 276 1.44 -15.55 -6.67
C VAL A 276 2.46 -14.93 -7.64
N SER A 277 2.08 -13.91 -8.40
CA SER A 277 2.99 -13.11 -9.24
C SER A 277 4.18 -12.60 -8.43
N THR A 278 3.92 -12.10 -7.21
CA THR A 278 4.96 -11.61 -6.32
C THR A 278 5.94 -12.72 -5.93
N VAL A 279 5.45 -13.92 -5.62
CA VAL A 279 6.31 -15.07 -5.30
C VAL A 279 7.27 -15.36 -6.45
N PHE A 280 6.74 -15.53 -7.66
CA PHE A 280 7.57 -15.77 -8.86
C PHE A 280 8.56 -14.63 -9.11
N ARG A 281 8.13 -13.38 -8.90
CA ARG A 281 8.98 -12.21 -9.12
C ARG A 281 10.16 -12.15 -8.15
N VAL A 282 9.94 -12.50 -6.88
CA VAL A 282 11.00 -12.54 -5.86
C VAL A 282 12.01 -13.63 -6.20
N VAL A 283 11.55 -14.86 -6.49
CA VAL A 283 12.47 -16.00 -6.70
C VAL A 283 13.14 -16.01 -8.08
N ALA A 284 12.66 -15.22 -9.04
CA ALA A 284 13.17 -15.21 -10.41
C ALA A 284 14.69 -14.97 -10.46
N GLY A 285 15.21 -14.03 -9.68
CA GLY A 285 16.63 -13.69 -9.66
C GLY A 285 17.55 -14.77 -9.08
N GLN A 286 16.99 -15.78 -8.39
CA GLN A 286 17.73 -16.90 -7.80
C GLN A 286 17.56 -18.19 -8.62
N SER A 287 16.86 -18.11 -9.76
CA SER A 287 16.59 -19.27 -10.59
C SER A 287 17.67 -19.42 -11.67
N ASP A 288 18.62 -20.31 -11.41
CA ASP A 288 19.68 -20.64 -12.36
C ASP A 288 19.07 -21.13 -13.68
N GLY A 289 19.28 -20.36 -14.77
CA GLY A 289 18.80 -20.70 -16.11
C GLY A 289 17.30 -20.49 -16.38
N HIS A 290 16.49 -20.12 -15.39
CA HIS A 290 15.02 -19.96 -15.54
C HIS A 290 14.50 -18.52 -15.37
N TYR A 291 15.41 -17.55 -15.18
CA TYR A 291 15.06 -16.14 -14.91
C TYR A 291 13.98 -15.60 -15.87
N VAL A 292 14.17 -15.73 -17.19
CA VAL A 292 13.25 -15.19 -18.19
C VAL A 292 11.87 -15.85 -18.10
N THR A 293 11.82 -17.17 -17.91
CA THR A 293 10.56 -17.91 -17.80
C THR A 293 9.78 -17.53 -16.55
N LEU A 294 10.44 -17.49 -15.39
CA LEU A 294 9.78 -17.11 -14.13
C LEU A 294 9.33 -15.64 -14.16
N LEU A 295 10.14 -14.77 -14.76
CA LEU A 295 9.75 -13.37 -14.95
C LEU A 295 8.52 -13.25 -15.87
N ALA A 296 8.47 -13.99 -16.98
CA ALA A 296 7.31 -14.00 -17.88
C ALA A 296 6.04 -14.51 -17.18
N ILE A 297 6.14 -15.57 -16.38
CA ILE A 297 5.02 -16.08 -15.56
C ILE A 297 4.56 -15.00 -14.57
N ALA A 298 5.49 -14.39 -13.84
CA ALA A 298 5.18 -13.31 -12.89
C ALA A 298 4.47 -12.15 -13.59
N THR A 299 4.95 -11.72 -14.76
CA THR A 299 4.35 -10.64 -15.56
C THR A 299 2.96 -10.99 -16.06
N LEU A 300 2.75 -12.20 -16.60
CA LEU A 300 1.43 -12.63 -17.08
C LEU A 300 0.41 -12.70 -15.92
N MET A 301 0.83 -13.22 -14.76
CA MET A 301 -0.01 -13.23 -13.56
C MET A 301 -0.31 -11.81 -13.07
N TRP A 302 0.68 -10.91 -13.10
CA TRP A 302 0.49 -9.50 -12.73
C TRP A 302 -0.57 -8.83 -13.61
N ILE A 303 -0.42 -8.93 -14.93
CA ILE A 303 -1.35 -8.37 -15.91
C ILE A 303 -2.74 -9.01 -15.75
N GLY A 304 -2.81 -10.34 -15.65
CA GLY A 304 -4.06 -11.07 -15.45
C GLY A 304 -4.78 -10.66 -14.17
N GLY A 305 -4.04 -10.42 -13.08
CA GLY A 305 -4.60 -9.99 -11.80
C GLY A 305 -5.26 -8.61 -11.88
N TRP A 306 -4.56 -7.63 -12.47
CA TRP A 306 -5.14 -6.29 -12.68
C TRP A 306 -6.29 -6.30 -13.68
N LEU A 307 -6.20 -7.10 -14.74
CA LEU A 307 -7.27 -7.25 -15.72
C LEU A 307 -8.53 -7.86 -15.08
N ALA A 308 -8.38 -8.92 -14.28
CA ALA A 308 -9.49 -9.52 -13.53
C ALA A 308 -10.15 -8.50 -12.59
N PHE A 309 -9.35 -7.67 -11.91
CA PHE A 309 -9.88 -6.57 -11.08
C PHE A 309 -10.68 -5.57 -11.92
N LEU A 310 -10.13 -5.10 -13.05
CA LEU A 310 -10.79 -4.14 -13.93
C LEU A 310 -12.08 -4.68 -14.55
N ILE A 311 -12.09 -5.94 -14.99
CA ILE A 311 -13.30 -6.59 -15.52
C ILE A 311 -14.38 -6.68 -14.44
N GLY A 312 -14.01 -7.05 -13.21
CA GLY A 312 -14.96 -7.20 -12.12
C GLY A 312 -15.47 -5.88 -11.53
N TYR A 313 -14.61 -4.86 -11.47
CA TYR A 313 -14.88 -3.62 -10.73
C TYR A 313 -15.03 -2.38 -11.59
N GLY A 314 -14.64 -2.41 -12.87
CA GLY A 314 -14.92 -1.34 -13.82
C GLY A 314 -16.43 -1.03 -13.91
N PRO A 315 -17.31 -2.02 -14.16
CA PRO A 315 -18.76 -1.80 -14.18
C PRO A 315 -19.31 -1.32 -12.83
N VAL A 316 -18.73 -1.75 -11.71
CA VAL A 316 -19.13 -1.31 -10.36
C VAL A 316 -18.84 0.17 -10.15
N LEU A 317 -17.68 0.65 -10.63
CA LEU A 317 -17.18 2.00 -10.43
C LEU A 317 -17.75 3.02 -11.43
N ILE A 318 -18.04 2.58 -12.66
CA ILE A 318 -18.59 3.43 -13.73
C ILE A 318 -20.12 3.40 -13.70
N GLY A 319 -20.71 2.28 -13.30
CA GLY A 319 -22.15 2.10 -13.23
C GLY A 319 -22.80 2.91 -12.08
N PRO A 320 -24.13 3.06 -12.12
CA PRO A 320 -24.84 3.80 -11.09
C PRO A 320 -24.64 3.18 -9.70
N SER A 321 -24.61 4.05 -8.69
CA SER A 321 -24.62 3.65 -7.29
C SER A 321 -25.95 2.97 -6.95
N GLN A 322 -25.89 1.87 -6.20
CA GLN A 322 -27.05 1.17 -5.66
C GLN A 322 -27.42 1.64 -4.25
N LYS A 323 -26.73 2.66 -3.72
CA LYS A 323 -27.12 3.29 -2.45
C LYS A 323 -28.55 3.79 -2.56
N LYS A 324 -29.45 3.21 -1.75
CA LYS A 324 -30.82 3.70 -1.62
C LYS A 324 -30.77 5.16 -1.18
N THR A 325 -31.24 6.06 -2.05
CA THR A 325 -31.22 7.52 -1.83
C THR A 325 -32.29 8.01 -0.85
N ARG A 326 -33.12 7.13 -0.26
CA ARG A 326 -34.07 7.46 0.81
C ARG A 326 -34.24 6.32 1.81
N GLY A 327 -34.42 6.74 3.08
CA GLY A 327 -34.51 6.00 4.33
C GLY A 327 -34.92 4.53 4.30
N ILE A 328 -34.15 3.73 5.05
CA ILE A 328 -34.73 2.63 5.82
C ILE A 328 -34.52 3.03 7.29
N PRO A 329 -35.58 3.23 8.09
CA PRO A 329 -35.41 3.31 9.53
C PRO A 329 -35.00 1.91 9.98
N VAL A 330 -33.78 1.77 10.49
CA VAL A 330 -33.34 0.53 11.12
C VAL A 330 -33.77 0.64 12.59
N ARG A 331 -34.76 -0.17 12.96
CA ARG A 331 -34.89 -0.65 14.34
C ARG A 331 -33.75 -1.63 14.62
#